data_AF-A0A0W8FBL1-F1
#
_entry.id   AF-A0A0W8FBL1-F1
#
_cell.length_a   1.000
_cell.length_b   1.000
_cell.length_c   1.000
_cell.angle_alpha   90.00
_cell.angle_beta   90.00
_cell.angle_gamma   90.00
#
_symmetry.space_group_name_H-M   'P 1'
#
loop_
_entity.id
_entity.type
_entity.pdbx_description
1 polymer ?
#
loop_
_entity_poly.entity_id
_entity_poly.type
_entity_poly.pdbx_seq_one_letter_code
_entity_poly.pdbx_strand_id
1 'polypeptide(L)' 'MRAPPLSSQCLLNDGHISEKGTHEELMALKGEYAQLFGIQAMNYR' A
#
# COMPACT_ATOMS: atom_id res chain seq x y z
N MET A 1 -25.86 8.61 4.09
CA MET A 1 -24.62 8.42 4.87
C MET A 1 -23.50 8.09 3.89
N ARG A 2 -22.40 8.87 3.87
CA ARG A 2 -21.20 8.50 3.11
C ARG A 2 -20.45 7.46 3.94
N ALA A 3 -20.13 6.30 3.36
CA ALA A 3 -19.23 5.35 4.01
C ALA A 3 -17.90 6.07 4.34
N PRO A 4 -17.27 5.79 5.50
CA PRO A 4 -15.96 6.35 5.79
C PRO A 4 -15.02 5.95 4.64
N PRO A 5 -14.21 6.89 4.11
CA PRO A 5 -13.24 6.54 3.08
C PRO A 5 -12.32 5.46 3.64
N LEU A 6 -12.11 4.38 2.86
CA LEU A 6 -11.07 3.40 3.13
C LEU A 6 -9.75 4.16 3.34
N SER A 7 -9.00 3.81 4.39
CA SER A 7 -7.77 4.50 4.75
C SER A 7 -6.80 4.51 3.56
N SER A 8 -6.52 5.69 3.01
CA SER A 8 -5.56 5.86 1.93
C SER A 8 -4.15 5.77 2.48
N GLN A 9 -3.32 4.95 1.85
CA GLN A 9 -1.92 4.70 2.18
C GLN A 9 -1.03 5.35 1.14
N CYS A 10 0.12 5.87 1.58
CA CYS A 10 1.15 6.42 0.71
C CYS A 10 2.44 5.64 0.93
N LEU A 11 3.04 5.14 -0.14
CA LEU A 11 4.43 4.70 -0.13
C LEU A 11 5.33 5.91 -0.39
N LEU A 12 6.24 6.19 0.53
CA LEU A 12 7.23 7.23 0.38
C LEU A 12 8.55 6.62 -0.06
N ASN A 13 9.16 7.21 -1.08
CA ASN A 13 10.51 6.89 -1.54
C ASN A 13 11.28 8.20 -1.77
N ASP A 14 12.47 8.33 -1.17
CA ASP A 14 13.33 9.51 -1.24
C ASP A 14 12.61 10.86 -0.98
N GLY A 15 11.66 10.87 -0.04
CA GLY A 15 10.89 12.07 0.30
C GLY A 15 9.75 12.41 -0.67
N HIS A 16 9.49 11.56 -1.67
CA HIS A 16 8.40 11.69 -2.61
C HIS A 16 7.35 10.58 -2.42
N ILE A 17 6.10 10.85 -2.82
CA ILE A 17 5.07 9.80 -2.87
C ILE A 17 5.31 8.98 -4.14
N SER A 18 5.73 7.73 -3.96
CA SER A 18 5.92 6.75 -5.04
C SER A 18 4.57 6.15 -5.46
N GLU A 19 3.74 5.74 -4.48
CA GLU A 19 2.42 5.16 -4.71
C GLU A 19 1.41 5.66 -3.67
N LYS A 20 0.13 5.80 -4.07
CA LYS A 20 -0.97 6.16 -3.17
C LYS A 20 -2.29 5.52 -3.59
N GLY A 21 -3.01 4.95 -2.64
CA GLY A 21 -4.30 4.31 -2.87
C GLY A 21 -4.85 3.65 -1.60
N THR A 22 -5.93 2.88 -1.71
CA THR A 22 -6.31 1.93 -0.65
C THR A 22 -5.35 0.74 -0.63
N HIS A 23 -5.41 -0.09 0.41
CA HIS A 23 -4.62 -1.33 0.44
C HIS A 23 -4.90 -2.20 -0.80
N GLU A 24 -6.18 -2.37 -1.13
CA GLU A 24 -6.63 -3.20 -2.23
C GLU A 24 -6.16 -2.67 -3.58
N GLU A 25 -6.25 -1.35 -3.79
CA GLU A 25 -5.74 -0.69 -5.00
C GLU A 25 -4.22 -0.91 -5.14
N LEU A 26 -3.46 -0.67 -4.08
CA LEU A 26 -2.00 -0.82 -4.09
C LEU A 26 -1.56 -2.28 -4.28
N MET A 27 -2.26 -3.24 -3.67
CA MET A 27 -2.01 -4.67 -3.88
C MET A 27 -2.35 -5.10 -5.32
N ALA A 28 -3.40 -4.54 -5.92
CA ALA A 28 -3.80 -4.84 -7.29
C ALA A 28 -2.80 -4.29 -8.33
N LEU A 29 -2.13 -3.17 -8.05
CA LEU A 29 -1.09 -2.60 -8.91
C LEU A 29 0.15 -3.50 -9.03
N LYS A 30 0.38 -4.40 -8.05
CA LYS A 30 1.58 -5.26 -7.99
C LYS A 30 2.89 -4.45 -8.06
N GLY A 31 2.85 -3.22 -7.54
CA GLY A 31 3.97 -2.29 -7.47
C GLY A 31 4.89 -2.52 -6.27
N GLU A 32 5.66 -1.49 -5.92
CA GLU A 32 6.65 -1.53 -4.86
C GLU A 32 6.00 -1.77 -3.49
N TYR A 33 4.84 -1.17 -3.24
CA TYR A 33 4.08 -1.40 -2.00
C TYR A 33 3.74 -2.89 -1.83
N ALA A 34 3.25 -3.54 -2.89
CA ALA A 34 2.86 -4.96 -2.85
C ALA A 34 4.07 -5.88 -2.62
N GLN A 35 5.22 -5.55 -3.19
CA GLN A 35 6.47 -6.29 -2.98
C GLN A 35 6.94 -6.21 -1.51
N LEU A 36 6.99 -4.99 -0.96
CA LEU A 36 7.39 -4.77 0.43
C LEU A 36 6.43 -5.46 1.41
N PHE A 37 5.13 -5.38 1.14
CA PHE A 37 4.12 -6.07 1.94
C PHE A 37 4.30 -7.60 1.90
N GLY A 38 4.61 -8.17 0.73
CA GLY A 38 4.91 -9.59 0.57
C GLY A 38 6.12 -10.03 1.40
N ILE A 39 7.21 -9.24 1.40
CA ILE A 39 8.40 -9.50 2.22
C ILE A 39 8.04 -9.48 3.71
N GLN A 40 7.28 -8.47 4.15
CA GLN A 40 6.85 -8.37 5.53
C GLN A 40 6.00 -9.57 5.95
N ALA A 41 5.03 -9.99 5.13
CA ALA A 41 4.17 -11.14 5.40
C ALA A 41 4.95 -12.47 5.52
N MET A 42 6.05 -12.62 4.77
CA MET A 42 6.91 -13.81 4.88
C MET A 42 7.65 -13.90 6.22
N ASN A 43 7.94 -12.77 6.86
CA ASN A 43 8.70 -12.71 8.10
C ASN A 43 7.84 -12.87 9.37
N TYR A 44 6.52 -13.00 9.25
CA TYR A 44 5.59 -13.28 10.35
C TYR A 44 5.25 -14.78 10.51
N ARG A 45 6.15 -15.68 10.08
CA ARG A 45 6.00 -17.14 10.27
C ARG A 45 6.70 -17.65 11.52
#